data_AF-A0A4Y2X046-F1
#
_entry.id   AF-A0A4Y2X046-F1
#
_cell.length_a   1.000
_cell.length_b   1.000
_cell.length_c   1.000
_cell.angle_alpha   90.00
_cell.angle_beta   90.00
_cell.angle_gamma   90.00
#
_symmetry.space_group_name_H-M   'P 1'
#
loop_
_entity.id
_entity.type
_entity.pdbx_description
1 polymer ?
#
loop_
_entity_poly.entity_id
_entity_poly.type
_entity_poly.pdbx_seq_one_letter_code
_entity_poly.pdbx_strand_id
1 'polypeptide(L)'
;ITNYLQKHKLVLSYIPSGKLSMDINIIESSERVLANDVTRVKELFAQICCGNISIHREFYSNQFTKKDVEKIAHILEKCINK
;
A
#
# COMPACT_ATOMS: atom_id res chain seq x y z
N ILE A 1 -3.24 -8.77 -13.68
CA ILE A 1 -4.12 -8.75 -12.49
C ILE A 1 -5.56 -9.10 -12.88
N THR A 2 -6.20 -8.37 -13.79
CA THR A 2 -7.58 -8.63 -14.28
C THR A 2 -7.81 -10.07 -14.77
N ASN A 3 -6.93 -10.60 -15.63
CA ASN A 3 -7.02 -11.98 -16.12
C ASN A 3 -6.87 -13.04 -15.00
N TYR A 4 -6.05 -12.78 -13.98
CA TYR A 4 -5.85 -13.70 -12.86
C TYR A 4 -7.09 -13.72 -11.96
N LEU A 5 -7.64 -12.55 -11.66
CA LEU A 5 -8.86 -12.39 -10.85
C LEU A 5 -10.09 -13.00 -11.52
N GLN A 6 -10.20 -12.87 -12.85
CA GLN A 6 -11.26 -13.49 -13.64
C GLN A 6 -11.09 -15.02 -13.75
N LYS A 7 -9.87 -15.51 -14.04
CA LYS A 7 -9.57 -16.95 -14.13
C LYS A 7 -9.91 -17.70 -12.85
N HIS A 8 -9.70 -17.08 -11.69
CA HIS A 8 -9.95 -17.69 -10.39
C HIS A 8 -11.30 -17.29 -9.75
N LYS A 9 -12.19 -16.62 -10.50
CA LYS A 9 -13.53 -16.17 -10.03
C LYS A 9 -13.49 -15.36 -8.71
N LEU A 10 -12.39 -14.67 -8.42
CA LEU A 10 -12.17 -14.04 -7.11
C LEU A 10 -12.94 -12.72 -6.92
N VAL A 11 -13.58 -12.17 -7.97
CA VAL A 11 -14.05 -10.77 -7.98
C VAL A 11 -15.51 -10.58 -8.40
N LEU A 12 -16.24 -11.61 -8.83
CA LEU A 12 -17.51 -11.36 -9.54
C LEU A 12 -18.76 -11.05 -8.69
N SER A 13 -18.71 -11.00 -7.36
CA SER A 13 -19.94 -10.72 -6.59
C SER A 13 -19.80 -10.03 -5.23
N TYR A 14 -18.59 -9.75 -4.73
CA TYR A 14 -18.49 -9.14 -3.42
C TYR A 14 -18.65 -7.62 -3.50
N ILE A 15 -19.89 -7.17 -3.36
CA ILE A 15 -20.24 -5.78 -3.07
C ILE A 15 -20.46 -5.72 -1.55
N PRO A 16 -19.64 -4.96 -0.80
CA PRO A 16 -19.88 -4.75 0.63
C PRO A 16 -21.29 -4.19 0.83
N SER A 17 -22.10 -4.83 1.69
CA SER A 17 -23.45 -4.35 2.02
C SER A 17 -23.44 -3.10 2.90
N GLY A 18 -22.26 -2.68 3.36
CA GLY A 18 -22.01 -1.48 4.14
C GLY A 18 -20.53 -1.14 4.13
N LYS A 19 -20.17 0.02 4.67
CA LYS A 19 -18.76 0.40 4.80
C LYS A 19 -18.09 -0.43 5.90
N LEU A 20 -16.89 -0.95 5.63
CA LEU A 20 -16.07 -1.59 6.66
C LEU A 20 -15.68 -0.54 7.72
N SER A 21 -16.01 -0.80 8.98
CA SER A 21 -15.68 0.06 10.12
C SER A 21 -14.29 -0.21 10.72
N MET A 22 -13.50 -1.10 10.13
CA MET A 22 -12.15 -1.44 10.62
C MET A 22 -11.08 -0.72 9.83
N ASP A 23 -9.92 -0.56 10.47
CA ASP A 23 -8.71 -0.09 9.82
C ASP A 23 -8.19 -1.12 8.82
N ILE A 24 -7.70 -0.65 7.68
CA ILE A 24 -7.13 -1.47 6.62
C ILE A 24 -5.63 -1.18 6.53
N ASN A 25 -4.83 -2.24 6.67
CA ASN A 25 -3.39 -2.20 6.45
C ASN A 25 -3.07 -2.96 5.16
N ILE A 26 -2.60 -2.23 4.16
CA ILE A 26 -2.17 -2.79 2.87
C ILE A 26 -0.65 -2.92 2.92
N ILE A 27 -0.14 -4.14 2.76
CA ILE A 27 1.30 -4.40 2.66
C ILE A 27 1.61 -4.69 1.19
N GLU A 28 2.45 -3.86 0.59
CA GLU A 28 2.84 -3.96 -0.81
C GLU A 28 4.34 -4.28 -0.91
N SER A 29 4.69 -5.25 -1.75
CA SER A 29 6.07 -5.43 -2.18
C SER A 29 6.43 -4.37 -3.23
N SER A 30 7.50 -3.62 -3.01
CA SER A 30 8.08 -2.68 -3.97
C SER A 30 8.46 -3.31 -5.33
N GLU A 31 8.64 -4.63 -5.40
CA GLU A 31 8.89 -5.36 -6.67
C GLU A 31 7.61 -5.54 -7.48
N ARG A 32 6.48 -5.62 -6.78
CA ARG A 32 5.17 -5.85 -7.38
C ARG A 32 4.52 -4.50 -7.52
N VAL A 33 4.62 -4.00 -8.74
CA VAL A 33 3.96 -2.80 -9.26
C VAL A 33 2.47 -2.78 -8.90
N LEU A 34 2.09 -2.35 -7.70
CA LEU A 34 0.93 -1.49 -7.61
C LEU A 34 1.48 -0.11 -7.97
N ALA A 35 1.59 0.11 -9.29
CA ALA A 35 1.80 1.40 -9.95
C ALA A 35 0.68 2.41 -9.65
N ASN A 36 -0.15 2.16 -8.66
CA ASN A 36 -1.21 3.04 -8.29
C ASN A 36 -0.65 4.07 -7.32
N ASP A 37 -0.82 5.34 -7.68
CA ASP A 37 -0.69 6.46 -6.76
C ASP A 37 -1.32 6.06 -5.41
N VAL A 38 -0.53 6.12 -4.33
CA VAL A 38 -0.95 5.81 -2.96
C VAL A 38 -2.25 6.56 -2.63
N THR A 39 -2.39 7.77 -3.15
CA THR A 39 -3.60 8.59 -3.07
C THR A 39 -4.79 7.89 -3.70
N ARG A 40 -4.63 7.39 -4.93
CA ARG A 40 -5.69 6.70 -5.67
C ARG A 40 -6.10 5.39 -5.00
N VAL A 41 -5.17 4.65 -4.43
CA VAL A 41 -5.48 3.44 -3.65
C VAL A 41 -6.30 3.82 -2.43
N LYS A 42 -5.87 4.83 -1.67
CA LYS A 42 -6.63 5.31 -0.50
C LYS A 42 -8.03 5.78 -0.87
N GLU A 43 -8.20 6.50 -1.98
CA GLU A 43 -9.52 6.92 -2.48
C GLU A 43 -10.45 5.74 -2.77
N LEU A 44 -9.94 4.69 -3.44
CA LEU A 44 -10.74 3.50 -3.77
C LEU A 44 -11.18 2.77 -2.50
N PHE A 45 -10.28 2.60 -1.52
CA PHE A 45 -10.61 1.95 -0.26
C PHE A 45 -11.51 2.82 0.63
N ALA A 46 -11.41 4.14 0.59
CA ALA A 46 -12.28 5.06 1.34
C ALA A 46 -13.75 5.03 0.89
N GLN A 47 -14.01 4.56 -0.34
CA GLN A 47 -15.39 4.35 -0.81
C GLN A 47 -16.07 3.19 -0.08
N ILE A 48 -15.29 2.18 0.34
CA ILE A 48 -15.79 0.92 0.92
C ILE A 48 -15.46 0.77 2.41
N CYS A 49 -14.65 1.66 2.99
CA CYS A 49 -14.16 1.61 4.37
C CYS A 49 -14.28 3.00 5.03
N CYS A 50 -14.63 3.02 6.31
CA CYS A 50 -14.66 4.20 7.18
C CYS A 50 -13.47 4.26 8.16
N GLY A 51 -12.72 3.17 8.31
CA GLY A 51 -11.53 3.11 9.16
C GLY A 51 -10.32 3.76 8.49
N ASN A 52 -9.20 3.81 9.23
CA ASN A 52 -7.94 4.32 8.71
C ASN A 52 -7.38 3.37 7.64
N ILE A 53 -6.83 3.95 6.57
CA ILE A 53 -6.20 3.20 5.48
C ILE A 53 -4.70 3.48 5.49
N SER A 54 -3.94 2.49 5.94
CA SER A 54 -2.48 2.51 5.99
C SER A 54 -1.91 1.67 4.87
N ILE A 55 -0.89 2.20 4.19
CA ILE A 55 -0.21 1.51 3.10
C ILE A 55 1.27 1.44 3.46
N HIS A 56 1.77 0.21 3.61
CA HIS A 56 3.15 -0.09 3.94
C HIS A 56 3.81 -0.69 2.71
N ARG A 57 4.90 -0.08 2.26
CA ARG A 57 5.70 -0.63 1.17
C ARG A 57 6.93 -1.31 1.76
N GLU A 58 7.02 -2.61 1.55
CA GLU A 58 8.20 -3.39 1.89
C GLU A 58 9.25 -3.18 0.81
N PHE A 59 10.43 -2.76 1.24
CA PHE A 59 11.59 -2.61 0.37
C PHE A 59 12.63 -3.66 0.73
N TYR A 60 13.26 -4.23 -0.30
CA TYR A 60 14.33 -5.20 -0.16
C TYR A 60 15.69 -4.49 -0.30
N SER A 61 16.72 -5.02 0.37
CA SER A 61 18.05 -4.38 0.45
C SER A 61 18.69 -4.13 -0.92
N ASN A 62 18.40 -4.97 -1.90
CA ASN A 62 18.87 -4.87 -3.29
C ASN A 62 18.21 -3.75 -4.11
N GLN A 63 17.20 -3.05 -3.56
CA GLN A 63 16.45 -2.01 -4.27
C GLN A 63 16.87 -0.59 -3.93
N PHE A 64 17.68 -0.43 -2.88
CA PHE A 64 18.16 0.88 -2.47
C PHE A 64 19.46 1.22 -3.17
N THR A 65 19.53 2.40 -3.77
CA THR A 65 20.81 2.96 -4.16
C THR A 65 21.53 3.51 -2.91
N LYS A 66 22.85 3.69 -3.00
CA LYS A 66 23.63 4.33 -1.93
C LYS A 66 23.02 5.69 -1.50
N LYS A 67 22.54 6.46 -2.49
CA LYS A 67 21.90 7.77 -2.27
C LYS A 67 20.58 7.65 -1.51
N ASP A 68 19.80 6.60 -1.76
CA ASP A 68 18.56 6.35 -1.03
C ASP A 68 18.84 6.02 0.44
N VAL A 69 19.86 5.20 0.70
CA VAL A 69 20.31 4.85 2.06
C VAL A 69 20.78 6.09 2.82
N GLU A 70 21.61 6.93 2.20
CA GLU A 70 22.09 8.19 2.80
C GLU A 70 20.93 9.13 3.15
N LYS A 71 19.93 9.24 2.26
CA LYS A 71 18.74 10.06 2.50
C LYS A 71 17.90 9.52 3.65
N ILE A 72 17.71 8.20 3.74
CA ILE A 72 16.97 7.56 4.82
C ILE A 72 17.69 7.78 6.16
N ALA A 73 19.02 7.57 6.20
CA ALA A 73 19.83 7.80 7.39
C ALA A 73 19.69 9.24 7.90
N HIS A 74 19.79 10.23 7.01
CA HIS A 74 19.62 11.65 7.36
C HIS A 74 18.24 11.98 7.93
N ILE A 75 17.18 11.36 7.39
CA ILE A 75 15.81 11.55 7.92
C ILE A 75 15.70 10.94 9.33
N LEU A 76 16.26 9.75 9.54
CA LEU A 76 16.24 9.08 10.84
C LEU A 76 17.02 9.88 11.90
N GLU A 77 18.21 10.39 11.57
CA GLU A 77 18.98 11.27 12.47
C GLU A 77 18.19 12.51 12.88
N LYS A 78 17.47 13.14 11.94
CA LYS A 78 16.60 14.28 12.25
C LYS A 78 15.41 13.94 13.14
N CYS A 79 14.90 12.72 13.06
CA CYS A 79 13.81 12.25 13.91
C CYS A 79 14.27 11.91 15.32
N ILE A 80 15.51 11.42 15.48
CA ILE A 80 16.09 11.06 16.79
C ILE A 80 16.58 12.30 17.54
N ASN A 81 17.11 13.30 16.84
CA ASN A 81 17.63 14.54 17.43
C ASN A 81 16.54 15.62 17.65
N LYS A 82 15.28 15.22 17.73
CA LYS A 82 14.13 16.06 18.09
C LYS A 82 13.75 15.85 19.54
#